data_AF-A0A953YTA6-F1
#
_entry.id   AF-A0A953YTA6-F1
#
_cell.length_a   1.000
_cell.length_b   1.000
_cell.length_c   1.000
_cell.angle_alpha   90.00
_cell.angle_beta   90.00
_cell.angle_gamma   90.00
#
_symmetry.space_group_name_H-M   'P 1'
#
loop_
_entity.id
_entity.type
_entity.pdbx_description
1 polymer ?
#
loop_
_entity_poly.entity_id
_entity_poly.type
_entity_poly.pdbx_seq_one_letter_code
_entity_poly.pdbx_strand_id
1 'polypeptide(L)'
;MAFLNKPMTTGRAIGVIAFTIALGALIGGSLGWGIGTYTPEYYYNVFRTDSPGFDPVEVGIALGVLEGVVGGLIVGIVVVGVLTWQHVRLMQMPPAKRQTERIQKNR
;
A
#
# COMPACT_ATOMS: atom_id res chain seq x y z
N MET A 1 4.33 -2.42 -23.80
CA MET A 1 5.00 -2.55 -22.48
C MET A 1 6.11 -1.50 -22.32
N ALA A 2 5.80 -0.21 -22.47
CA ALA A 2 6.80 0.88 -22.49
C ALA A 2 6.95 1.63 -21.15
N PHE A 3 6.19 1.25 -20.13
CA PHE A 3 6.22 1.91 -18.82
C PHE A 3 7.34 1.42 -17.88
N LEU A 4 8.10 0.39 -18.29
CA LEU A 4 9.00 -0.36 -17.42
C LEU A 4 10.47 0.11 -17.43
N ASN A 5 10.76 1.34 -17.88
CA ASN A 5 12.16 1.79 -18.11
C ASN A 5 12.54 3.11 -17.46
N LYS A 6 11.73 3.63 -16.53
CA LYS A 6 12.05 4.88 -15.83
C LYS A 6 12.43 4.55 -14.38
N PRO A 7 13.59 5.00 -13.88
CA PRO A 7 13.97 4.81 -12.49
C PRO A 7 12.83 5.31 -11.61
N MET A 8 12.53 4.56 -10.54
CA MET A 8 11.45 4.91 -9.63
C MET A 8 11.81 6.25 -8.97
N THR A 9 11.25 7.33 -9.48
CA THR A 9 11.48 8.67 -8.95
C THR A 9 10.86 8.75 -7.56
N THR A 10 11.45 9.51 -6.65
CA THR A 10 10.95 9.69 -5.28
C THR A 10 9.46 10.06 -5.28
N GLY A 11 9.02 10.89 -6.24
CA GLY A 11 7.62 11.26 -6.41
C GLY A 11 6.69 10.09 -6.76
N ARG A 12 7.16 9.08 -7.51
CA ARG A 12 6.36 7.87 -7.79
C ARG A 12 6.23 6.96 -6.58
N ALA A 13 7.30 6.82 -5.80
CA ALA A 13 7.25 6.04 -4.56
C ALA A 13 6.26 6.67 -3.56
N ILE A 14 6.33 7.99 -3.38
CA ILE A 14 5.38 8.74 -2.56
C ILE A 14 3.96 8.58 -3.11
N GLY A 15 3.77 8.65 -4.42
CA GLY A 15 2.45 8.46 -5.05
C GLY A 15 1.85 7.07 -4.80
N VAL A 16 2.66 6.02 -4.87
CA VAL A 16 2.22 4.65 -4.55
C VAL A 16 1.80 4.53 -3.09
N ILE A 17 2.62 5.05 -2.16
CA ILE A 17 2.32 5.01 -0.73
C ILE A 17 1.06 5.81 -0.41
N ALA A 18 0.93 7.02 -0.94
CA ALA A 18 -0.26 7.85 -0.75
C ALA A 18 -1.53 7.16 -1.27
N PHE A 19 -1.43 6.50 -2.43
CA PHE A 19 -2.53 5.74 -3.01
C PHE A 19 -2.93 4.54 -2.14
N THR A 20 -1.98 3.75 -1.65
CA THR A 20 -2.29 2.59 -0.79
C THR A 20 -2.83 3.02 0.57
N ILE A 21 -2.36 4.13 1.13
CA ILE A 21 -2.93 4.73 2.35
C ILE A 21 -4.37 5.16 2.11
N ALA A 22 -4.65 5.90 1.03
CA ALA A 22 -6.01 6.36 0.73
C ALA A 22 -6.97 5.19 0.51
N LEU A 23 -6.53 4.17 -0.23
CA LEU A 23 -7.33 2.98 -0.49
C LEU A 23 -7.57 2.16 0.79
N GLY A 24 -6.53 2.00 1.63
CA GLY A 24 -6.63 1.36 2.92
C GLY A 24 -7.57 2.10 3.86
N ALA A 25 -7.47 3.43 3.95
CA ALA A 25 -8.35 4.27 4.75
C ALA A 25 -9.83 4.18 4.30
N LEU A 26 -10.08 4.13 2.99
CA LEU A 26 -11.43 3.97 2.46
C LEU A 26 -12.02 2.60 2.79
N ILE A 27 -11.24 1.52 2.63
CA ILE A 27 -11.69 0.17 2.95
C ILE A 27 -11.89 0.01 4.46
N GLY A 28 -10.91 0.41 5.26
CA GLY A 28 -10.99 0.31 6.72
C GLY A 28 -12.12 1.18 7.28
N GLY A 29 -12.27 2.41 6.80
CA GLY A 29 -13.35 3.31 7.22
C GLY A 29 -14.75 2.80 6.83
N SER A 30 -14.91 2.23 5.64
CA SER A 30 -16.19 1.63 5.21
C SER A 30 -16.53 0.35 5.98
N LEU A 31 -15.54 -0.48 6.31
CA LEU A 31 -15.73 -1.63 7.20
C LEU A 31 -16.08 -1.20 8.63
N GLY A 32 -15.38 -0.20 9.17
CA GLY A 32 -15.66 0.36 10.50
C GLY A 32 -17.05 0.99 10.60
N TRP A 33 -17.46 1.73 9.56
CA TRP A 33 -18.83 2.24 9.44
C TRP A 33 -19.86 1.10 9.40
N GLY A 34 -19.58 0.04 8.63
CA GLY A 34 -20.45 -1.13 8.55
C GLY A 34 -20.62 -1.82 9.90
N ILE A 35 -19.52 -2.11 10.61
CA ILE A 35 -19.57 -2.75 11.93
C ILE A 35 -20.31 -1.85 12.94
N GLY A 36 -20.06 -0.54 12.92
CA GLY A 36 -20.74 0.41 13.81
C GLY A 36 -22.25 0.49 13.57
N THR A 37 -22.67 0.35 12.30
CA THR A 37 -24.08 0.44 11.90
C THR A 37 -24.83 -0.88 12.11
N TYR A 38 -24.24 -2.02 11.72
CA TYR A 38 -24.92 -3.32 11.75
C TYR A 38 -24.75 -4.05 13.09
N THR A 39 -23.67 -3.80 13.81
CA THR A 39 -23.35 -4.47 15.07
C THR A 39 -22.83 -3.48 16.11
N PRO A 40 -23.62 -2.46 16.52
CA PRO A 40 -23.20 -1.48 17.52
C PRO A 40 -22.83 -2.15 18.86
N GLU A 41 -23.46 -3.29 19.19
CA GLU A 41 -23.13 -4.10 20.37
C GLU A 41 -21.70 -4.64 20.37
N TYR A 42 -21.05 -4.77 19.22
CA TYR A 42 -19.62 -5.11 19.16
C TYR A 42 -18.79 -4.02 19.83
N TYR A 43 -19.05 -2.75 19.51
CA TYR A 43 -18.32 -1.62 20.09
C TYR A 43 -18.66 -1.44 21.57
N TYR A 44 -19.91 -1.64 21.98
CA TYR A 44 -20.28 -1.62 23.40
C TYR A 44 -19.56 -2.72 24.21
N ASN A 45 -19.44 -3.93 23.67
CA ASN A 45 -18.73 -5.03 24.33
C ASN A 45 -17.20 -4.83 24.35
N VAL A 46 -16.62 -4.29 23.28
CA VAL A 46 -15.17 -4.04 23.17
C VAL A 46 -14.75 -2.88 24.08
N PHE A 47 -15.49 -1.78 24.06
CA PHE A 47 -15.18 -0.59 24.85
C PHE A 47 -15.76 -0.63 26.27
N ARG A 48 -16.61 -1.62 26.59
CA ARG A 48 -17.24 -1.83 27.90
C ARG A 48 -17.76 -0.52 28.50
N THR A 49 -18.51 0.24 27.71
CA THR A 49 -18.97 1.58 28.10
C THR A 49 -20.44 1.75 27.76
N ASP A 50 -21.19 2.32 28.71
CA ASP A 50 -22.62 2.60 28.55
C ASP A 50 -22.84 4.12 28.46
N SER A 51 -21.77 4.86 28.18
CA SER A 51 -21.77 6.32 28.26
C SER A 51 -22.72 6.92 27.20
N PRO A 52 -23.61 7.86 27.58
CA PRO A 52 -24.56 8.48 26.66
C PRO A 52 -23.92 9.33 25.57
N GLY A 53 -22.60 9.59 25.64
CA GLY A 53 -21.83 10.25 24.58
C GLY A 53 -21.09 9.28 23.64
N PHE A 54 -21.26 7.97 23.79
CA PHE A 54 -20.59 6.98 22.96
C PHE A 54 -21.39 6.67 21.71
N ASP A 55 -20.91 7.16 20.56
CA ASP A 55 -21.43 6.79 19.25
C ASP A 55 -20.57 5.66 18.65
N PRO A 56 -21.09 4.42 18.58
CA PRO A 56 -20.37 3.27 18.02
C PRO A 56 -20.06 3.43 16.53
N VAL A 57 -20.81 4.27 15.79
CA VAL A 57 -20.54 4.54 14.38
C VAL A 57 -19.35 5.48 14.23
N GLU A 58 -19.27 6.54 15.02
CA GLU A 58 -18.13 7.48 15.00
C GLU A 58 -16.83 6.77 15.39
N VAL A 59 -16.88 5.97 16.46
CA VAL A 59 -15.74 5.18 16.93
C VAL A 59 -15.33 4.13 15.89
N GLY A 60 -16.30 3.47 15.26
CA GLY A 60 -16.03 2.49 14.22
C GLY A 60 -15.38 3.09 12.98
N ILE A 61 -15.86 4.24 12.50
CA ILE A 61 -15.21 4.98 11.40
C ILE A 61 -13.80 5.39 11.79
N ALA A 62 -13.61 5.98 12.98
CA ALA A 62 -12.30 6.48 13.42
C ALA A 62 -11.26 5.35 13.50
N LEU A 63 -11.61 4.22 14.13
CA LEU A 63 -10.74 3.04 14.21
C LEU A 63 -10.49 2.44 12.84
N GLY A 64 -11.55 2.26 12.05
CA GLY A 64 -11.45 1.69 10.70
C GLY A 64 -10.55 2.51 9.79
N VAL A 65 -10.65 3.85 9.83
CA VAL A 65 -9.77 4.75 9.07
C VAL A 65 -8.33 4.63 9.58
N LEU A 66 -8.09 4.63 10.89
CA LEU A 66 -6.74 4.49 11.45
C LEU A 66 -6.07 3.17 11.06
N GLU A 67 -6.78 2.05 11.25
CA GLU A 67 -6.31 0.72 10.85
C GLU A 67 -6.08 0.64 9.34
N GLY A 68 -6.98 1.24 8.56
CA GLY A 68 -6.86 1.37 7.11
C GLY A 68 -5.63 2.17 6.67
N VAL A 69 -5.33 3.29 7.34
CA VAL A 69 -4.13 4.11 7.07
C VAL A 69 -2.86 3.32 7.40
N VAL A 70 -2.80 2.68 8.57
CA VAL A 70 -1.64 1.90 9.00
C VAL A 70 -1.41 0.70 8.07
N GLY A 71 -2.47 -0.05 7.75
CA GLY A 71 -2.40 -1.16 6.81
C GLY A 71 -1.98 -0.71 5.41
N GLY A 72 -2.59 0.38 4.91
CA GLY A 72 -2.25 0.98 3.62
C GLY A 72 -0.81 1.48 3.53
N LEU A 73 -0.26 2.02 4.61
CA LEU A 73 1.15 2.42 4.71
C LEU A 73 2.08 1.21 4.62
N ILE A 74 1.81 0.15 5.39
CA ILE A 74 2.62 -1.09 5.39
C ILE A 74 2.64 -1.69 3.98
N VAL A 75 1.47 -1.82 3.34
CA VAL A 75 1.37 -2.35 1.97
C VAL A 75 2.13 -1.46 0.98
N GLY A 76 2.01 -0.14 1.10
CA GLY A 76 2.73 0.82 0.25
C GLY A 76 4.25 0.66 0.35
N ILE A 77 4.78 0.53 1.56
CA ILE A 77 6.21 0.31 1.81
C ILE A 77 6.67 -1.01 1.19
N VAL A 78 5.92 -2.10 1.37
CA VAL A 78 6.26 -3.41 0.80
C VAL A 78 6.29 -3.36 -0.72
N VAL A 79 5.27 -2.77 -1.35
CA VAL A 79 5.20 -2.63 -2.82
C VAL A 79 6.38 -1.82 -3.35
N VAL A 80 6.67 -0.67 -2.74
CA VAL A 80 7.83 0.17 -3.09
C VAL A 80 9.15 -0.59 -2.94
N GLY A 81 9.30 -1.36 -1.86
CA GLY A 81 10.47 -2.20 -1.62
C GLY A 81 10.66 -3.26 -2.72
N VAL A 82 9.58 -3.99 -3.06
CA VAL A 82 9.60 -5.02 -4.11
C VAL A 82 9.92 -4.40 -5.48
N LEU A 83 9.29 -3.29 -5.84
CA LEU A 83 9.54 -2.61 -7.11
C LEU A 83 11.00 -2.10 -7.21
N THR A 84 11.51 -1.54 -6.12
CA THR A 84 12.91 -1.09 -6.04
C THR A 84 13.86 -2.28 -6.19
N TRP A 85 13.58 -3.39 -5.51
CA TRP A 85 14.38 -4.61 -5.58
C TRP A 85 14.40 -5.21 -6.99
N GLN A 86 13.24 -5.29 -7.65
CA GLN A 86 13.14 -5.73 -9.05
C GLN A 86 13.96 -4.84 -9.98
N HIS A 87 13.90 -3.51 -9.79
CA HIS A 87 14.66 -2.57 -10.61
C HIS A 87 16.18 -2.75 -10.46
N VAL A 88 16.64 -2.91 -9.21
CA VAL A 88 18.06 -3.21 -8.93
C VAL A 88 18.49 -4.54 -9.55
N ARG A 89 17.65 -5.59 -9.45
CA ARG A 89 17.94 -6.91 -10.05
C ARG A 89 18.01 -6.87 -11.57
N LEU A 90 17.12 -6.13 -12.23
CA LEU A 90 17.15 -5.97 -13.69
C LEU A 90 18.41 -5.21 -14.16
N MET A 91 18.91 -4.26 -13.38
CA MET A 91 20.16 -3.55 -13.69
C MET A 91 21.42 -4.38 -13.47
N GLN A 92 21.37 -5.43 -12.64
CA GLN A 92 22.49 -6.35 -12.39
C GLN A 92 22.60 -7.46 -13.43
N MET A 93 21.65 -7.59 -14.37
CA MET A 93 21.76 -8.58 -15.45
C MET A 93 22.97 -8.26 -16.35
N PRO A 94 23.96 -9.16 -16.46
CA PRO A 94 25.20 -8.88 -17.19
C PRO A 94 24.93 -8.59 -18.68
N PRO A 95 25.71 -7.72 -19.34
CA PRO A 95 25.65 -7.50 -20.78
C PRO A 95 26.23 -8.70 -21.57
N ALA A 96 25.80 -9.93 -21.27
CA ALA A 96 26.46 -11.16 -21.69
C ALA A 96 26.16 -11.61 -23.15
N LYS A 97 25.60 -10.76 -24.01
CA LYS A 97 25.45 -11.07 -25.44
C LYS A 97 25.87 -9.95 -26.40
N ARG A 98 26.08 -8.72 -25.92
CA ARG A 98 26.33 -7.56 -26.81
C ARG A 98 27.78 -7.45 -27.29
N GLN A 99 28.70 -8.13 -26.63
CA GLN A 99 30.14 -8.01 -26.88
C GLN A 99 30.66 -9.11 -27.81
N THR A 100 30.10 -10.32 -27.74
CA THR A 100 30.52 -11.47 -28.56
C THR A 100 30.14 -11.31 -30.03
N GLU A 101 28.97 -10.75 -30.34
CA GLU A 101 28.56 -10.45 -31.73
C GLU A 101 29.41 -9.34 -32.36
N ARG A 102 29.83 -8.33 -31.59
CA ARG A 102 30.68 -7.25 -32.12
C ARG A 102 32.09 -7.73 -32.49
N ILE A 103 32.60 -8.72 -31.78
CA ILE A 103 33.92 -9.32 -32.07
C ILE A 103 33.83 -10.24 -33.29
N GLN A 104 32.72 -10.96 -33.47
CA GLN A 104 32.52 -11.82 -34.64
C GLN A 104 32.26 -11.06 -35.93
N LYS A 105 31.58 -9.92 -35.88
CA LYS A 105 31.30 -9.09 -37.07
C LYS A 105 32.52 -8.36 -37.63
N ASN A 106 33.59 -8.24 -36.83
CA ASN A 106 34.80 -7.50 -37.18
C ASN A 106 36.02 -8.40 -37.49
N ARG A 107 35.78 -9.71 -37.63
CA ARG A 107 36.71 -10.70 -38.19
C ARG A 107 36.15 -11.18 -39.52
#